data_AF-A0A257TBN5-F1
#
_entry.id   AF-A0A257TBN5-F1
#
_cell.length_a   1.000
_cell.length_b   1.000
_cell.length_c   1.000
_cell.angle_alpha   90.00
_cell.angle_beta   90.00
_cell.angle_gamma   90.00
#
_symmetry.space_group_name_H-M   'P 1'
#
loop_
_entity.id
_entity.type
_entity.pdbx_description
1 polymer ?
#
loop_
_entity_poly.entity_id
_entity_poly.type
_entity_poly.pdbx_seq_one_letter_code
_entity_poly.pdbx_strand_id
1 'polypeptide(L)'
;MDELVARQVLRALEPAGLELSVQAVENIHRERERLTIHWKQQIERAQYDVRKAERHYRAVDPENRLVARTLEQEWEAALGAQRRIEEELDRFQRETPAKLTAEQQDQIRALATELPTLWHASTTTPADRKEIVRCLIERVVINIRGDTEGEPTAR
;
A
#
# COMPACT_ATOMS: atom_id res chain seq x y z
N MET A 1 12.63 31.60 -12.55
CA MET A 1 11.58 30.80 -11.86
C MET A 1 10.79 31.78 -11.02
N ASP A 2 9.49 31.58 -10.83
CA ASP A 2 8.72 32.47 -9.96
C ASP A 2 9.20 32.31 -8.50
N GLU A 3 9.52 33.42 -7.86
CA GLU A 3 10.06 33.46 -6.50
C GLU A 3 9.02 33.02 -5.46
N LEU A 4 7.73 33.25 -5.74
CA LEU A 4 6.62 32.78 -4.91
C LEU A 4 6.54 31.25 -4.94
N VAL A 5 6.65 30.65 -6.13
CA VAL A 5 6.66 29.19 -6.30
C VAL A 5 7.85 28.56 -5.58
N ALA A 6 9.04 29.18 -5.70
CA ALA A 6 10.25 28.76 -4.99
C ALA A 6 10.02 28.69 -3.48
N ARG A 7 9.45 29.76 -2.93
CA ARG A 7 9.27 29.94 -1.49
C ARG A 7 8.24 28.96 -0.93
N GLN A 8 7.18 28.69 -1.68
CA GLN A 8 6.17 27.70 -1.28
C GLN A 8 6.70 26.26 -1.33
N VAL A 9 7.50 25.91 -2.35
CA VAL A 9 8.13 24.58 -2.43
C VAL A 9 9.09 24.37 -1.26
N LEU A 10 9.94 25.34 -0.95
CA LEU A 10 10.86 25.23 0.18
C LEU A 10 10.12 25.14 1.52
N ARG A 11 9.05 25.93 1.70
CA ARG A 11 8.22 25.89 2.90
C ARG A 11 7.52 24.54 3.09
N ALA A 12 7.07 23.91 2.00
CA ALA A 12 6.47 22.58 2.04
C ALA A 12 7.48 21.47 2.41
N LEU A 13 8.77 21.71 2.16
CA LEU A 13 9.88 20.79 2.46
C LEU A 13 10.55 21.10 3.80
N GLU A 14 10.11 22.12 4.53
CA GLU A 14 10.62 22.38 5.88
C GLU A 14 10.32 21.19 6.80
N PRO A 15 11.20 20.89 7.79
CA PRO A 15 11.05 19.74 8.68
C PRO A 15 9.68 19.67 9.37
N ALA A 16 9.10 20.82 9.75
CA ALA A 16 7.76 20.88 10.36
C ALA A 16 6.63 20.47 9.39
N GLY A 17 6.74 20.78 8.10
CA GLY A 17 5.80 20.32 7.07
C GLY A 17 5.97 18.83 6.76
N LEU A 18 7.22 18.34 6.83
CA LEU A 18 7.55 16.94 6.62
C LEU A 18 7.09 16.05 7.78
N GLU A 19 7.21 16.49 9.04
CA GLU A 19 6.84 15.70 10.22
C GLU A 19 5.35 15.36 10.29
N LEU A 20 4.47 16.28 9.87
CA LEU A 20 3.03 15.99 9.76
C LEU A 20 2.76 14.90 8.71
N SER A 21 3.52 14.91 7.63
CA SER A 21 3.43 13.89 6.57
C SER A 21 4.00 12.55 7.04
N VAL A 22 5.08 12.54 7.83
CA VAL A 22 5.67 11.33 8.43
C VAL A 22 4.71 10.68 9.45
N GLN A 23 4.07 11.47 10.31
CA GLN A 23 3.07 10.94 11.25
C GLN A 23 1.85 10.33 10.54
N ALA A 24 1.38 10.95 9.44
CA ALA A 24 0.33 10.38 8.62
C ALA A 24 0.76 9.02 8.01
N VAL A 25 2.00 8.94 7.53
CA VAL A 25 2.60 7.71 6.99
C VAL A 25 2.73 6.62 8.06
N GLU A 26 3.13 6.96 9.29
CA GLU A 26 3.18 6.01 10.41
C GLU A 26 1.81 5.44 10.79
N ASN A 27 0.76 6.27 10.79
CA ASN A 27 -0.60 5.82 11.03
C ASN A 27 -1.08 4.84 9.95
N ILE A 28 -0.81 5.16 8.68
CA ILE A 28 -1.09 4.26 7.55
C ILE A 28 -0.29 2.96 7.68
N HIS A 29 0.96 3.01 8.12
CA HIS A 29 1.76 1.80 8.35
C HIS A 29 1.21 0.90 9.45
N ARG A 30 0.80 1.46 10.58
CA ARG A 30 0.18 0.69 11.67
C ARG A 30 -1.09 0.00 11.21
N GLU A 31 -1.95 0.71 10.48
CA GLU A 31 -3.19 0.12 9.98
C GLU A 31 -2.90 -0.99 8.95
N ARG A 32 -1.92 -0.79 8.07
CA ARG A 32 -1.47 -1.82 7.12
C ARG A 32 -0.93 -3.07 7.80
N GLU A 33 -0.16 -2.92 8.89
CA GLU A 33 0.36 -4.07 9.64
C GLU A 33 -0.77 -4.89 10.26
N ARG A 34 -1.80 -4.21 10.81
CA ARG A 34 -3.00 -4.89 11.31
C ARG A 34 -3.75 -5.64 10.21
N LEU A 35 -3.94 -5.02 9.05
CA LEU A 35 -4.57 -5.65 7.89
C LEU A 35 -3.74 -6.83 7.37
N THR A 36 -2.42 -6.73 7.36
CA THR A 36 -1.52 -7.81 6.95
C THR A 36 -1.65 -9.02 7.87
N ILE A 37 -1.68 -8.80 9.18
CA ILE A 37 -1.92 -9.88 10.16
C ILE A 37 -3.29 -10.50 9.94
N HIS A 38 -4.32 -9.69 9.72
CA HIS A 38 -5.67 -10.16 9.44
C HIS A 38 -5.72 -11.06 8.19
N TRP A 39 -5.14 -10.61 7.08
CA TRP A 39 -5.07 -11.38 5.84
C TRP A 39 -4.34 -12.70 6.01
N LYS A 40 -3.22 -12.69 6.75
CA LYS A 40 -2.46 -13.91 7.05
C LYS A 40 -3.33 -14.93 7.81
N GLN A 41 -4.03 -14.48 8.83
CA GLN A 41 -4.93 -15.35 9.62
C GLN A 41 -6.08 -15.91 8.77
N GLN A 42 -6.67 -15.11 7.89
CA GLN A 42 -7.75 -15.54 7.00
C GLN A 42 -7.29 -16.64 6.03
N ILE A 43 -6.12 -16.46 5.41
CA ILE A 43 -5.55 -17.48 4.51
C ILE A 43 -5.20 -18.76 5.26
N GLU A 44 -4.53 -18.65 6.41
CA GLU A 44 -4.18 -19.82 7.22
C GLU A 44 -5.42 -20.63 7.62
N ARG A 45 -6.51 -19.94 7.99
CA ARG A 45 -7.78 -20.57 8.31
C ARG A 45 -8.42 -21.23 7.09
N ALA A 46 -8.48 -20.54 5.94
CA ALA A 46 -9.06 -21.10 4.72
C ALA A 46 -8.31 -22.35 4.25
N GLN A 47 -6.97 -22.31 4.27
CA GLN A 47 -6.13 -23.47 3.95
C GLN A 47 -6.31 -24.62 4.94
N TYR A 48 -6.52 -24.32 6.22
CA TYR A 48 -6.84 -25.34 7.21
C TYR A 48 -8.20 -25.99 6.92
N ASP A 49 -9.23 -25.20 6.63
CA ASP A 49 -10.58 -25.69 6.36
C ASP A 49 -10.63 -26.56 5.10
N VAL A 50 -9.93 -26.16 4.03
CA VAL A 50 -9.77 -26.98 2.81
C VAL A 50 -9.11 -28.32 3.12
N ARG A 51 -7.97 -28.32 3.83
CA ARG A 51 -7.27 -29.56 4.22
C ARG A 51 -8.13 -30.45 5.11
N LYS A 52 -8.94 -29.84 5.99
CA LYS A 52 -9.86 -30.58 6.86
C LYS A 52 -10.96 -31.25 6.05
N ALA A 53 -11.63 -30.52 5.15
CA ALA A 53 -12.67 -31.05 4.27
C ALA A 53 -12.13 -32.15 3.34
N GLU A 54 -10.94 -31.95 2.76
CA GLU A 54 -10.25 -32.94 1.94
C GLU A 54 -10.02 -34.25 2.70
N ARG A 55 -9.53 -34.17 3.95
CA ARG A 55 -9.32 -35.37 4.79
C ARG A 55 -10.62 -36.10 5.09
N HIS A 56 -11.71 -35.38 5.37
CA HIS A 56 -13.01 -36.00 5.60
C HIS A 56 -13.52 -36.70 4.34
N TYR A 57 -13.46 -36.03 3.19
CA TYR A 57 -13.86 -36.62 1.91
C TYR A 57 -13.05 -37.87 1.57
N ARG A 58 -11.74 -37.86 1.80
CA ARG A 58 -10.89 -39.04 1.56
C ARG A 58 -11.10 -40.20 2.53
N ALA A 59 -11.66 -39.93 3.71
CA ALA A 59 -11.90 -40.93 4.75
C ALA A 59 -13.27 -41.60 4.65
N VAL A 60 -14.20 -41.07 3.84
CA VAL A 60 -15.54 -41.63 3.71
C VAL A 60 -15.55 -42.92 2.88
N ASP A 61 -16.33 -43.90 3.31
CA ASP A 61 -16.58 -45.12 2.54
C ASP A 61 -17.36 -44.78 1.24
N PRO A 62 -16.89 -45.18 0.05
CA PRO A 62 -17.58 -44.97 -1.22
C PRO A 62 -19.02 -45.52 -1.27
N GLU A 63 -19.35 -46.53 -0.45
CA GLU A 63 -20.71 -47.06 -0.37
C GLU A 63 -21.69 -46.06 0.27
N ASN A 64 -21.19 -45.14 1.11
CA ASN A 64 -21.96 -44.06 1.71
C ASN A 64 -22.13 -42.86 0.76
N ARG A 65 -22.73 -43.11 -0.42
CA ARG A 65 -22.82 -42.13 -1.53
C ARG A 65 -23.40 -40.77 -1.14
N LEU A 66 -24.40 -40.74 -0.25
CA LEU A 66 -24.99 -39.48 0.20
C LEU A 66 -23.98 -38.65 1.02
N VAL A 67 -23.28 -39.30 1.96
CA VAL A 67 -22.25 -38.66 2.80
C VAL A 67 -21.08 -38.20 1.94
N ALA A 68 -20.65 -39.03 0.99
CA ALA A 68 -19.59 -38.68 0.05
C ALA A 68 -19.92 -37.41 -0.76
N ARG A 69 -21.15 -37.31 -1.28
CA ARG A 69 -21.61 -36.11 -1.99
C ARG A 69 -21.66 -34.87 -1.11
N THR A 70 -22.11 -34.99 0.14
CA THR A 70 -22.11 -33.85 1.06
C THR A 70 -20.69 -33.38 1.37
N LEU A 71 -19.77 -34.31 1.64
CA LEU A 71 -18.36 -33.98 1.91
C LEU A 71 -17.65 -33.40 0.68
N GLU A 72 -18.00 -33.85 -0.52
CA GLU A 72 -17.55 -33.26 -1.79
C GLU A 72 -18.00 -31.80 -1.89
N GLN A 73 -19.29 -31.53 -1.67
CA GLN A 73 -19.83 -30.16 -1.67
C GLN A 73 -19.17 -29.27 -0.60
N GLU A 74 -18.93 -29.79 0.60
CA GLU A 74 -18.21 -29.07 1.66
C GLU A 74 -16.77 -28.74 1.25
N TRP A 75 -16.08 -29.67 0.58
CA TRP A 75 -14.72 -29.46 0.10
C TRP A 75 -14.68 -28.44 -1.04
N GLU A 76 -15.60 -28.53 -2.01
CA GLU A 76 -15.75 -27.55 -3.09
C GLU A 76 -16.05 -26.15 -2.54
N ALA A 77 -16.93 -26.04 -1.54
CA ALA A 77 -17.24 -24.78 -0.87
C ALA A 77 -16.02 -24.19 -0.16
N ALA A 78 -15.23 -25.01 0.54
CA ALA A 78 -13.99 -24.57 1.17
C ALA A 78 -12.95 -24.09 0.13
N LEU A 79 -12.82 -24.80 -0.99
CA LEU A 79 -11.94 -24.39 -2.11
C LEU A 79 -12.41 -23.08 -2.75
N GLY A 80 -13.72 -22.86 -2.85
CA GLY A 80 -14.30 -21.59 -3.29
C GLY A 80 -13.99 -20.45 -2.33
N ALA A 81 -14.15 -20.68 -1.02
CA ALA A 81 -13.84 -19.69 0.01
C ALA A 81 -12.35 -19.31 0.03
N GLN A 82 -11.43 -20.29 -0.08
CA GLN A 82 -10.00 -20.02 -0.16
C GLN A 82 -9.66 -19.14 -1.37
N ARG A 83 -10.16 -19.50 -2.57
CA ARG A 83 -9.92 -18.71 -3.78
C ARG A 83 -10.42 -17.28 -3.64
N ARG A 84 -11.61 -17.08 -3.08
CA ARG A 84 -12.16 -15.74 -2.84
C ARG A 84 -11.24 -14.90 -1.93
N ILE A 85 -10.76 -15.48 -0.84
CA ILE A 85 -9.85 -14.78 0.09
C ILE A 85 -8.52 -14.44 -0.61
N GLU A 86 -7.99 -15.33 -1.44
CA GLU A 86 -6.78 -15.09 -2.23
C GLU A 86 -6.98 -13.96 -3.25
N GLU A 87 -8.12 -13.91 -3.92
CA GLU A 87 -8.48 -12.83 -4.86
C GLU A 87 -8.65 -11.48 -4.15
N GLU A 88 -9.29 -11.46 -2.97
CA GLU A 88 -9.44 -10.25 -2.17
C GLU A 88 -8.07 -9.75 -1.65
N LEU A 89 -7.16 -10.66 -1.26
CA LEU A 89 -5.79 -10.30 -0.90
C LEU A 89 -5.01 -9.74 -2.09
N ASP A 90 -5.06 -10.38 -3.25
CA ASP A 90 -4.37 -9.91 -4.46
C ASP A 90 -4.87 -8.51 -4.86
N ARG A 91 -6.18 -8.27 -4.79
CA ARG A 91 -6.76 -6.94 -4.99
C ARG A 91 -6.21 -5.93 -3.99
N PHE A 92 -6.24 -6.26 -2.70
CA PHE A 92 -5.69 -5.40 -1.65
C PHE A 92 -4.21 -5.07 -1.89
N GLN A 93 -3.41 -6.04 -2.33
CA GLN A 93 -1.99 -5.84 -2.64
C GLN A 93 -1.77 -4.93 -3.86
N ARG A 94 -2.62 -5.05 -4.90
CA ARG A 94 -2.54 -4.20 -6.11
C ARG A 94 -2.99 -2.76 -5.84
N GLU A 95 -4.02 -2.58 -5.03
CA GLU A 95 -4.59 -1.27 -4.70
C GLU A 95 -3.75 -0.53 -3.64
N THR A 96 -2.83 -1.22 -2.95
CA THR A 96 -2.02 -0.61 -1.89
C THR A 96 -0.65 -0.13 -2.42
N PRO A 97 -0.34 1.19 -2.36
CA PRO A 97 0.97 1.72 -2.74
C PRO A 97 2.11 1.13 -1.91
N ALA A 98 3.29 0.94 -2.51
CA ALA A 98 4.48 0.39 -1.83
C ALA A 98 4.85 1.18 -0.55
N LYS A 99 5.31 0.46 0.48
CA LYS A 99 5.75 1.05 1.76
C LYS A 99 7.08 1.80 1.56
N LEU A 100 7.20 3.03 2.07
CA LEU A 100 8.50 3.66 2.26
C LEU A 100 9.20 3.02 3.46
N THR A 101 10.40 2.51 3.26
CA THR A 101 11.25 1.95 4.31
C THR A 101 11.75 3.05 5.27
N ALA A 102 12.15 2.67 6.49
CA ALA A 102 12.72 3.62 7.46
C ALA A 102 13.95 4.35 6.88
N GLU A 103 14.82 3.62 6.18
CA GLU A 103 15.98 4.20 5.50
C GLU A 103 15.58 5.23 4.42
N GLN A 104 14.54 4.95 3.64
CA GLN A 104 14.02 5.91 2.66
C GLN A 104 13.41 7.15 3.35
N GLN A 105 12.75 6.99 4.50
CA GLN A 105 12.23 8.11 5.26
C GLN A 105 13.35 8.99 5.83
N ASP A 106 14.43 8.38 6.34
CA ASP A 106 15.60 9.10 6.84
C ASP A 106 16.34 9.84 5.72
N GLN A 107 16.48 9.21 4.54
CA GLN A 107 17.02 9.88 3.35
C GLN A 107 16.17 11.08 2.93
N ILE A 108 14.84 10.96 2.95
CA ILE A 108 13.95 12.08 2.65
C ILE A 108 14.13 13.21 3.68
N ARG A 109 14.25 12.88 4.97
CA ARG A 109 14.47 13.87 6.05
C ARG A 109 15.81 14.59 5.91
N ALA A 110 16.87 13.85 5.58
CA ALA A 110 18.19 14.43 5.32
C ALA A 110 18.15 15.38 4.11
N LEU A 111 17.58 14.92 3.00
CA LEU A 111 17.44 15.72 1.77
C LEU A 111 16.59 16.99 2.01
N ALA A 112 15.49 16.89 2.74
CA ALA A 112 14.65 18.03 3.10
C ALA A 112 15.40 19.07 3.94
N THR A 113 16.35 18.64 4.78
CA THR A 113 17.17 19.53 5.61
C THR A 113 18.30 20.20 4.82
N GLU A 114 18.90 19.49 3.87
CA GLU A 114 20.03 19.98 3.07
C GLU A 114 19.61 20.84 1.86
N LEU A 115 18.40 20.62 1.34
CA LEU A 115 17.91 21.28 0.13
C LEU A 115 17.86 22.81 0.23
N PRO A 116 17.42 23.45 1.35
CA PRO A 116 17.47 24.90 1.48
C PRO A 116 18.89 25.45 1.36
N THR A 117 19.88 24.77 1.93
CA THR A 117 21.29 25.18 1.86
C THR A 117 21.82 25.08 0.43
N LEU A 118 21.53 23.96 -0.25
CA LEU A 118 21.86 23.78 -1.68
C LEU A 118 21.15 24.81 -2.56
N TRP A 119 19.91 25.17 -2.25
CA TRP A 119 19.13 26.15 -2.98
C TRP A 119 19.74 27.55 -2.92
N HIS A 120 20.31 27.94 -1.77
CA HIS A 120 20.94 29.24 -1.55
C HIS A 120 22.44 29.28 -1.89
N ALA A 121 23.06 28.15 -2.21
CA ALA A 121 24.47 28.11 -2.60
C ALA A 121 24.73 28.93 -3.88
N SER A 122 25.85 29.66 -3.89
CA SER A 122 26.28 30.49 -5.02
C SER A 122 26.62 29.68 -6.28
N THR A 123 26.89 28.38 -6.11
CA THR A 123 27.14 27.43 -7.19
C THR A 123 25.86 26.93 -7.86
N THR A 124 24.69 27.15 -7.25
CA THR A 124 23.40 26.65 -7.77
C THR A 124 22.79 27.67 -8.72
N THR A 125 22.66 27.29 -9.98
CA THR A 125 22.17 28.17 -11.03
C THR A 125 20.63 28.26 -11.02
N PRO A 126 20.04 29.29 -11.64
CA PRO A 126 18.59 29.34 -11.85
C PRO A 126 18.03 28.17 -12.66
N ALA A 127 18.84 27.53 -13.50
CA ALA A 127 18.45 26.34 -14.25
C ALA A 127 18.35 25.12 -13.31
N ASP A 128 19.34 24.92 -12.43
CA ASP A 128 19.34 23.83 -11.43
C ASP A 128 18.14 23.93 -10.50
N ARG A 129 17.80 25.15 -10.04
CA ARG A 129 16.61 25.41 -9.22
C ARG A 129 15.31 24.99 -9.92
N LYS A 130 15.20 25.27 -11.22
CA LYS A 130 14.06 24.86 -12.04
C LYS A 130 13.98 23.34 -12.17
N GLU A 131 15.12 22.68 -12.36
CA GLU A 131 15.20 21.22 -12.44
C GLU A 131 14.80 20.55 -11.13
N ILE A 132 15.28 21.05 -10.00
CA ILE A 132 14.91 20.57 -8.67
C ILE A 132 13.38 20.66 -8.48
N VAL A 133 12.77 21.82 -8.78
CA VAL A 133 11.31 22.00 -8.66
C VAL A 133 10.55 21.11 -9.62
N ARG A 134 11.03 20.94 -10.86
CA ARG A 134 10.44 20.01 -11.83
C ARG A 134 10.44 18.58 -11.31
N CYS A 135 11.58 18.09 -10.82
CA CYS A 135 11.69 16.76 -10.23
C CYS A 135 10.77 16.57 -9.02
N LEU A 136 10.65 17.58 -8.16
CA LEU A 136 9.77 17.54 -7.00
C LEU A 136 8.31 17.50 -7.41
N ILE A 137 7.87 18.36 -8.34
CA ILE A 137 6.48 18.40 -8.80
C ILE A 137 6.12 17.12 -9.57
N GLU A 138 6.96 16.68 -10.51
CA GLU A 138 6.70 15.47 -11.31
C GLU A 138 6.64 14.21 -10.43
N ARG A 139 7.49 14.09 -9.41
CA ARG A 139 7.47 12.93 -8.48
C ARG A 139 6.36 13.03 -7.43
N VAL A 140 6.03 14.23 -6.96
CA VAL A 140 4.88 14.47 -6.06
C VAL A 140 3.57 14.16 -6.78
N VAL A 141 3.44 14.45 -8.08
CA VAL A 141 2.26 14.07 -8.88
C VAL A 141 2.10 12.56 -8.99
N ILE A 142 3.19 11.79 -9.05
CA ILE A 142 3.12 10.31 -9.09
C ILE A 142 2.72 9.74 -7.72
N ASN A 143 3.13 10.38 -6.61
CA ASN A 143 2.72 9.95 -5.26
C ASN A 143 1.30 10.40 -4.86
N ILE A 144 0.81 11.54 -5.38
CA ILE A 144 -0.55 12.04 -5.09
C ILE A 144 -1.61 11.38 -6.00
N ARG A 145 -1.25 10.94 -7.21
CA ARG A 145 -2.16 10.17 -8.08
C ARG A 145 -2.43 8.73 -7.62
N GLY A 146 -2.08 8.38 -6.38
CA GLY A 146 -2.55 7.18 -5.70
C GLY A 146 -3.86 7.36 -4.92
N ASP A 147 -4.35 8.59 -4.73
CA ASP A 147 -5.54 8.87 -3.89
C ASP A 147 -6.50 9.92 -4.50
N THR A 148 -6.61 9.95 -5.82
CA THR A 148 -7.72 10.68 -6.47
C THR A 148 -8.31 9.86 -7.60
N GLU A 149 -9.35 9.09 -7.29
CA GLU A 149 -10.59 8.93 -8.07
C GLU A 149 -11.50 7.89 -7.36
N GLY A 150 -12.79 8.12 -7.11
CA GLY A 150 -13.60 9.21 -7.62
C GLY A 150 -14.95 9.35 -6.91
N GLU A 151 -15.46 10.57 -7.02
CA GLU A 151 -16.85 10.91 -6.82
C GLU A 151 -17.46 11.02 -8.23
N PRO A 152 -18.40 10.15 -8.65
CA PRO A 152 -19.15 10.38 -9.87
C PRO A 152 -20.43 11.13 -9.51
N THR A 153 -20.47 12.42 -9.84
CA THR A 153 -21.70 13.18 -9.93
C THR A 153 -22.52 12.64 -11.11
N ALA A 154 -23.76 12.23 -10.86
CA ALA A 154 -24.75 11.97 -11.92
C ALA A 154 -26.00 12.82 -11.67
N ARG A 155 -26.31 13.54 -12.75
CA ARG A 155 -27.42 14.42 -13.09
C ARG A 155 -28.82 13.98 -12.65
#